data_AF-A0A1F0VWH4-F1
#
_entry.id   AF-A0A1F0VWH4-F1
#
_cell.length_a   1.000
_cell.length_b   1.000
_cell.length_c   1.000
_cell.angle_alpha   90.00
_cell.angle_beta   90.00
_cell.angle_gamma   90.00
#
_symmetry.space_group_name_H-M   'P 1'
#
loop_
_entity.id
_entity.type
_entity.pdbx_description
1 polymer ?
#
loop_
_entity_poly.entity_id
_entity_poly.type
_entity_poly.pdbx_seq_one_letter_code
_entity_poly.pdbx_strand_id
1 'polypeptide(L)'
;MTVIYLSRNLVRLAAVAGVVLTAWLADSAVAMHAEHTVAQQAKASSQLENTPNVYIGGVPFTLGALTKEIPYLEVKSSDVEVPKLGMVNASTTLRDITIRPEQLFSGELEGSPVSTYTRSISLDGVALGRMLGITDLSIANPDDMSPTGGPSAEAELTGTLPGDNTKSTATVTLRLVGPEFRMSVYGTDDERLKKAFGLVLDTRQLPLPSQATSVKLHGGSITFEVQRRNITLKTAQLSPLEIDGSEEKAVEDAAQKAQDTANQVGSAPTTPPSWRQN
;
A
#
# COMPACT_ATOMS: atom_id res chain seq x y z
N MET A 1 -21.43 50.86 28.08
CA MET A 1 -22.14 49.93 27.18
C MET A 1 -21.62 50.16 25.78
N THR A 2 -20.76 49.29 25.26
CA THR A 2 -20.22 49.41 23.90
C THR A 2 -21.20 48.75 22.94
N VAL A 3 -22.00 49.56 22.25
CA VAL A 3 -22.94 49.07 21.24
C VAL A 3 -22.14 48.79 19.97
N ILE A 4 -21.93 47.51 19.65
CA ILE A 4 -21.25 47.08 18.42
C ILE A 4 -22.25 47.29 17.26
N TYR A 5 -21.99 48.28 16.41
CA TYR A 5 -22.74 48.47 15.17
C TYR A 5 -22.30 47.43 14.14
N LEU A 6 -23.04 46.33 14.04
CA LEU A 6 -22.79 45.28 13.06
C LEU A 6 -23.32 45.74 11.69
N SER A 7 -22.42 46.00 10.74
CA SER A 7 -22.84 46.41 9.40
C SER A 7 -23.62 45.28 8.71
N ARG A 8 -24.63 45.62 7.90
CA ARG A 8 -25.40 44.65 7.10
C ARG A 8 -24.50 43.76 6.22
N ASN A 9 -23.35 44.28 5.79
CA ASN A 9 -22.37 43.54 5.01
C ASN A 9 -21.63 42.50 5.87
N LEU A 10 -21.29 42.84 7.11
CA LEU A 10 -20.67 41.90 8.03
C LEU A 10 -21.60 40.74 8.39
N VAL A 11 -22.90 41.02 8.57
CA VAL A 11 -23.92 39.98 8.79
C VAL A 11 -24.03 39.03 7.59
N ARG A 12 -24.05 39.58 6.37
CA ARG A 12 -24.08 38.77 5.13
C ARG A 12 -22.83 37.91 4.98
N LEU A 13 -21.64 38.46 5.23
CA LEU A 13 -20.39 37.72 5.18
C LEU A 13 -20.35 36.61 6.23
N ALA A 14 -20.79 36.89 7.46
CA ALA A 14 -20.89 35.88 8.51
C ALA A 14 -21.86 34.76 8.14
N ALA A 15 -23.00 35.09 7.52
CA ALA A 15 -23.96 34.09 7.04
C ALA A 15 -23.37 33.21 5.94
N VAL A 16 -22.71 33.80 4.94
CA VAL A 16 -22.04 33.04 3.86
C VAL A 16 -20.93 32.16 4.42
N ALA A 17 -20.08 32.70 5.30
CA ALA A 17 -19.04 31.93 5.97
C ALA A 17 -19.63 30.77 6.78
N GLY A 18 -20.74 31.00 7.49
CA GLY A 18 -21.47 29.96 8.20
C GLY A 18 -21.92 28.82 7.29
N VAL A 19 -22.55 29.15 6.16
CA VAL A 19 -22.98 28.14 5.17
C VAL A 19 -21.79 27.35 4.62
N VAL A 20 -20.71 28.02 4.23
CA VAL A 20 -19.50 27.36 3.72
C VAL A 20 -18.88 26.42 4.75
N LEU A 21 -18.79 26.86 6.02
CA LEU A 21 -18.30 26.02 7.11
C LEU A 21 -19.20 24.80 7.32
N THR A 22 -20.52 24.97 7.32
CA THR A 22 -21.44 23.83 7.48
C THR A 22 -21.34 22.84 6.32
N ALA A 23 -21.18 23.32 5.09
CA ALA A 23 -21.01 22.47 3.91
C ALA A 23 -19.67 21.71 3.97
N TRP A 24 -18.59 22.36 4.39
CA TRP A 24 -17.28 21.73 4.55
C TRP A 24 -17.27 20.66 5.66
N LEU A 25 -17.96 20.91 6.78
CA LEU A 25 -18.11 19.92 7.85
C LEU A 25 -18.96 18.73 7.39
N ALA A 26 -20.04 18.96 6.64
CA ALA A 26 -20.86 17.90 6.07
C ALA A 26 -20.06 17.05 5.08
N ASP A 27 -19.31 17.69 4.17
CA ASP A 27 -18.42 17.02 3.22
C ASP A 27 -17.38 16.14 3.93
N SER A 28 -16.74 16.68 4.97
CA SER A 28 -15.77 15.94 5.78
C SER A 28 -16.41 14.76 6.51
N ALA A 29 -17.65 14.90 6.99
CA ALA A 29 -18.37 13.80 7.64
C ALA A 29 -18.67 12.64 6.67
N VAL A 30 -19.01 12.96 5.42
CA VAL A 30 -19.19 11.94 4.38
C VAL A 30 -17.86 11.25 4.05
N ALA A 31 -16.78 12.01 3.91
CA ALA A 31 -15.44 11.45 3.67
C ALA A 31 -15.03 10.49 4.81
N MET A 32 -15.16 10.92 6.06
CA MET A 32 -14.85 10.09 7.23
C MET A 32 -15.69 8.80 7.27
N HIS A 33 -16.96 8.86 6.85
CA HIS A 33 -17.80 7.66 6.79
C HIS A 33 -17.29 6.67 5.73
N ALA A 34 -16.98 7.15 4.53
CA ALA A 34 -16.44 6.31 3.46
C ALA A 34 -15.07 5.72 3.82
N GLU A 35 -14.17 6.52 4.39
CA GLU A 35 -12.87 6.10 4.91
C GLU A 35 -13.01 5.02 5.98
N HIS A 36 -13.96 5.21 6.92
CA HIS A 36 -14.24 4.21 7.94
C HIS A 36 -14.72 2.89 7.32
N THR A 37 -15.63 2.93 6.34
CA THR A 37 -16.12 1.70 5.68
C THR A 37 -14.98 0.97 4.97
N VAL A 38 -14.13 1.68 4.23
CA VAL A 38 -12.95 1.09 3.57
C VAL A 38 -11.99 0.50 4.61
N ALA A 39 -11.77 1.18 5.74
CA ALA A 39 -10.91 0.68 6.81
C ALA A 39 -11.42 -0.65 7.41
N GLN A 40 -12.74 -0.79 7.56
CA GLN A 40 -13.34 -2.04 8.04
C GLN A 40 -13.25 -3.16 7.01
N GLN A 41 -13.46 -2.86 5.72
CA GLN A 41 -13.28 -3.83 4.64
C GLN A 41 -11.83 -4.33 4.57
N ALA A 42 -10.87 -3.42 4.63
CA ALA A 42 -9.44 -3.74 4.64
C ALA A 42 -9.06 -4.58 5.88
N LYS A 43 -9.54 -4.18 7.06
CA LYS A 43 -9.33 -4.93 8.32
C LYS A 43 -9.88 -6.34 8.24
N ALA A 44 -11.11 -6.50 7.76
CA ALA A 44 -11.76 -7.80 7.65
C ALA A 44 -11.09 -8.70 6.61
N SER A 45 -10.70 -8.14 5.46
CA SER A 45 -10.09 -8.89 4.36
C SER A 45 -8.74 -9.50 4.71
N SER A 46 -7.96 -8.86 5.58
CA SER A 46 -6.65 -9.37 5.99
C SER A 46 -6.50 -9.55 7.49
N GLN A 47 -7.62 -9.78 8.19
CA GLN A 47 -7.67 -10.11 9.61
C GLN A 47 -6.69 -9.27 10.46
N LEU A 48 -6.58 -7.98 10.15
CA LEU A 48 -5.60 -7.11 10.77
C LEU A 48 -5.97 -6.95 12.25
N GLU A 49 -4.98 -7.02 13.12
CA GLU A 49 -5.17 -6.78 14.55
C GLU A 49 -5.74 -5.37 14.79
N ASN A 50 -5.07 -4.39 14.19
CA ASN A 50 -5.43 -2.98 14.28
C ASN A 50 -6.20 -2.51 13.04
N THR A 51 -7.05 -1.50 13.23
CA THR A 51 -7.76 -0.87 12.12
C THR A 51 -6.77 -0.02 11.31
N PRO A 52 -6.66 -0.21 9.98
CA PRO A 52 -5.75 0.58 9.17
C PRO A 52 -6.22 2.03 9.07
N ASN A 53 -5.27 2.94 8.89
CA ASN A 53 -5.55 4.33 8.55
C ASN A 53 -5.94 4.40 7.06
N VAL A 54 -7.09 4.98 6.77
CA VAL A 54 -7.55 5.18 5.41
C VAL A 54 -7.69 6.67 5.14
N TYR A 55 -7.17 7.10 4.01
CA TYR A 55 -7.35 8.45 3.50
C TYR A 55 -7.92 8.39 2.09
N ILE A 56 -9.03 9.08 1.85
CA ILE A 56 -9.60 9.27 0.52
C ILE A 56 -9.42 10.72 0.11
N GLY A 57 -8.68 10.93 -0.98
CA GLY A 57 -8.40 12.24 -1.54
C GLY A 57 -9.53 12.79 -2.41
N GLY A 58 -9.46 14.10 -2.67
CA GLY A 58 -10.47 14.87 -3.40
C GLY A 58 -11.13 15.85 -2.45
N VAL A 59 -10.89 17.16 -2.66
CA VAL A 59 -11.47 18.22 -1.84
C VAL A 59 -12.21 19.19 -2.74
N PRO A 60 -13.53 19.41 -2.52
CA PRO A 60 -14.40 18.70 -1.57
C PRO A 60 -14.66 17.24 -2.00
N PHE A 61 -14.81 16.33 -1.04
CA PHE A 61 -14.96 14.90 -1.26
C PHE A 61 -16.20 14.56 -2.10
N THR A 62 -17.33 15.19 -1.77
CA THR A 62 -18.63 15.00 -2.44
C THR A 62 -18.61 15.41 -3.92
N LEU A 63 -17.63 16.19 -4.37
CA LEU A 63 -17.45 16.50 -5.78
C LEU A 63 -17.13 15.26 -6.61
N GLY A 64 -16.53 14.23 -5.99
CA GLY A 64 -16.27 12.92 -6.58
C GLY A 64 -17.52 12.25 -7.16
N ALA A 65 -18.72 12.54 -6.61
CA ALA A 65 -19.98 12.00 -7.12
C ALA A 65 -20.37 12.61 -8.47
N LEU A 66 -19.98 13.88 -8.70
CA LEU A 66 -20.22 14.58 -9.96
C LEU A 66 -19.17 14.21 -11.00
N THR A 67 -17.89 14.17 -10.61
CA THR A 67 -16.79 13.77 -11.51
C THR A 67 -16.75 12.28 -11.78
N LYS A 68 -17.42 11.47 -10.96
CA LYS A 68 -17.41 10.00 -11.00
C LYS A 68 -16.02 9.41 -10.78
N GLU A 69 -15.21 10.11 -9.99
CA GLU A 69 -13.82 9.78 -9.80
C GLU A 69 -13.35 10.10 -8.38
N ILE A 70 -12.61 9.18 -7.79
CA ILE A 70 -11.79 9.40 -6.60
C ILE A 70 -10.33 9.48 -7.05
N PRO A 71 -9.64 10.62 -6.91
CA PRO A 71 -8.29 10.81 -7.43
C PRO A 71 -7.24 9.99 -6.67
N TYR A 72 -7.48 9.72 -5.39
CA TYR A 72 -6.51 9.08 -4.51
C TYR A 72 -7.21 8.34 -3.38
N LEU A 73 -6.75 7.13 -3.07
CA LEU A 73 -7.11 6.41 -1.86
C LEU A 73 -5.86 5.71 -1.34
N GLU A 74 -5.59 5.86 -0.05
CA GLU A 74 -4.49 5.18 0.62
C GLU A 74 -5.00 4.45 1.85
N VAL A 75 -4.59 3.19 1.98
CA VAL A 75 -4.80 2.37 3.17
C VAL A 75 -3.44 2.04 3.74
N LYS A 76 -3.17 2.46 4.96
CA LYS A 76 -1.89 2.27 5.64
C LYS A 76 -2.10 1.52 6.96
N SER A 77 -1.31 0.48 7.17
CA SER A 77 -1.20 -0.18 8.46
C SER A 77 0.24 -0.11 8.93
N SER A 78 0.44 0.44 10.12
CA SER A 78 1.73 0.40 10.79
C SER A 78 1.83 -0.85 11.65
N ASP A 79 3.06 -1.22 12.02
CA ASP A 79 3.31 -2.23 13.04
C ASP A 79 2.61 -3.56 12.76
N VAL A 80 2.71 -4.06 11.52
CA VAL A 80 2.13 -5.36 11.17
C VAL A 80 3.19 -6.44 11.21
N GLU A 81 2.95 -7.48 11.99
CA GLU A 81 3.83 -8.64 12.09
C GLU A 81 3.77 -9.46 10.80
N VAL A 82 4.90 -9.55 10.12
CA VAL A 82 5.08 -10.35 8.92
C VAL A 82 6.07 -11.48 9.21
N PRO A 83 5.71 -12.75 8.92
CA PRO A 83 6.62 -13.87 9.10
C PRO A 83 7.98 -13.59 8.44
N LYS A 84 9.06 -13.80 9.18
CA LYS A 84 10.48 -13.57 8.79
C LYS A 84 10.94 -12.11 8.70
N LEU A 85 10.06 -11.13 8.56
CA LEU A 85 10.44 -9.71 8.51
C LEU A 85 10.24 -8.99 9.86
N GLY A 86 9.38 -9.53 10.72
CA GLY A 86 8.99 -8.86 11.96
C GLY A 86 7.93 -7.79 11.69
N MET A 87 7.96 -6.73 12.49
CA MET A 87 7.02 -5.60 12.38
C MET A 87 7.41 -4.73 11.19
N VAL A 88 6.48 -4.53 10.26
CA VAL A 88 6.68 -3.68 9.08
C VAL A 88 5.51 -2.72 8.91
N ASN A 89 5.75 -1.63 8.17
CA ASN A 89 4.70 -0.74 7.73
C ASN A 89 4.25 -1.18 6.34
N ALA A 90 2.94 -1.32 6.13
CA ALA A 90 2.37 -1.74 4.87
C ALA A 90 1.37 -0.71 4.38
N SER A 91 1.34 -0.46 3.07
CA SER A 91 0.33 0.40 2.47
C SER A 91 -0.15 -0.10 1.12
N THR A 92 -1.38 0.28 0.82
CA THR A 92 -1.94 0.21 -0.52
C THR A 92 -2.39 1.59 -0.95
N THR A 93 -2.00 1.99 -2.15
CA THR A 93 -2.41 3.23 -2.79
C THR A 93 -3.13 2.94 -4.09
N LEU A 94 -4.26 3.60 -4.29
CA LEU A 94 -5.05 3.60 -5.51
C LEU A 94 -5.11 5.03 -6.06
N ARG A 95 -5.01 5.18 -7.38
CA ARG A 95 -5.13 6.47 -8.07
C ARG A 95 -6.12 6.38 -9.21
N ASP A 96 -6.84 7.48 -9.42
CA ASP A 96 -7.85 7.67 -10.46
C ASP A 96 -8.85 6.50 -10.49
N ILE A 97 -9.61 6.35 -9.40
CA ILE A 97 -10.64 5.32 -9.23
C ILE A 97 -11.92 5.83 -9.85
N THR A 98 -12.38 5.19 -10.92
CA THR A 98 -13.68 5.51 -11.54
C THR A 98 -14.81 4.87 -10.74
N ILE A 99 -15.73 5.69 -10.23
CA ILE A 99 -16.77 5.24 -9.30
C ILE A 99 -18.18 5.59 -9.80
N ARG A 100 -19.18 4.86 -9.31
CA ARG A 100 -20.56 5.34 -9.34
C ARG A 100 -20.82 6.28 -8.14
N PRO A 101 -21.73 7.26 -8.25
CA PRO A 101 -22.02 8.19 -7.15
C PRO A 101 -22.34 7.49 -5.83
N GLU A 102 -23.06 6.35 -5.87
CA GLU A 102 -23.47 5.61 -4.68
C GLU A 102 -22.27 4.94 -3.96
N GLN A 103 -21.22 4.62 -4.70
CA GLN A 103 -19.99 4.04 -4.15
C GLN A 103 -19.19 5.04 -3.34
N LEU A 104 -19.27 6.34 -3.69
CA LEU A 104 -18.64 7.41 -2.92
C LEU A 104 -19.18 7.45 -1.48
N PHE A 105 -20.51 7.38 -1.34
CA PHE A 105 -21.18 7.53 -0.05
C PHE A 105 -21.13 6.25 0.79
N SER A 106 -21.18 5.08 0.16
CA SER A 106 -21.09 3.80 0.86
C SER A 106 -19.65 3.43 1.25
N GLY A 107 -18.65 3.84 0.47
CA GLY A 107 -17.29 3.33 0.59
C GLY A 107 -17.11 1.91 0.02
N GLU A 108 -18.12 1.37 -0.68
CA GLU A 108 -18.03 0.08 -1.36
C GLU A 108 -17.49 0.25 -2.78
N LEU A 109 -16.15 0.21 -2.89
CA LEU A 109 -15.45 0.54 -4.13
C LEU A 109 -15.19 -0.69 -5.01
N GLU A 110 -15.59 -1.89 -4.60
CA GLU A 110 -15.41 -3.10 -5.40
C GLU A 110 -16.02 -2.97 -6.80
N GLY A 111 -15.33 -3.53 -7.80
CA GLY A 111 -15.69 -3.46 -9.21
C GLY A 111 -15.33 -2.14 -9.90
N SER A 112 -14.78 -1.17 -9.19
CA SER A 112 -14.37 0.12 -9.75
C SER A 112 -13.08 -0.02 -10.59
N PRO A 113 -13.02 0.54 -11.82
CA PRO A 113 -11.77 0.65 -12.56
C PRO A 113 -10.77 1.56 -11.84
N VAL A 114 -9.51 1.15 -11.78
CA VAL A 114 -8.42 1.92 -11.16
C VAL A 114 -7.27 2.05 -12.14
N SER A 115 -6.83 3.29 -12.37
CA SER A 115 -5.69 3.61 -13.23
C SER A 115 -4.39 3.02 -12.69
N THR A 116 -4.08 3.27 -11.41
CA THR A 116 -2.84 2.80 -10.78
C THR A 116 -3.10 2.22 -9.41
N TYR A 117 -2.59 1.01 -9.19
CA TYR A 117 -2.55 0.31 -7.92
C TYR A 117 -1.10 0.13 -7.50
N THR A 118 -0.75 0.55 -6.29
CA THR A 118 0.56 0.36 -5.70
C THR A 118 0.42 -0.31 -4.34
N ARG A 119 1.07 -1.44 -4.17
CA ARG A 119 1.31 -2.07 -2.86
C ARG A 119 2.70 -1.72 -2.40
N SER A 120 2.86 -1.32 -1.15
CA SER A 120 4.19 -1.08 -0.57
C SER A 120 4.36 -1.71 0.81
N ILE A 121 5.60 -2.12 1.09
CA ILE A 121 6.05 -2.51 2.42
C ILE A 121 7.33 -1.76 2.72
N SER A 122 7.36 -1.08 3.86
CA SER A 122 8.51 -0.33 4.34
C SER A 122 9.12 -1.02 5.56
N LEU A 123 10.43 -1.28 5.48
CA LEU A 123 11.25 -1.75 6.57
C LEU A 123 12.01 -0.56 7.13
N ASP A 124 11.78 -0.25 8.40
CA ASP A 124 12.52 0.76 9.13
C ASP A 124 13.86 0.21 9.65
N GLY A 125 14.61 1.06 10.36
CA GLY A 125 15.88 0.67 10.97
C GLY A 125 15.74 -0.50 11.96
N VAL A 126 14.60 -0.63 12.66
CA VAL A 126 14.38 -1.71 13.61
C VAL A 126 14.16 -3.04 12.89
N ALA A 127 13.28 -3.06 11.89
CA ALA A 127 12.99 -4.24 11.08
C ALA A 127 14.23 -4.71 10.31
N LEU A 128 14.90 -3.80 9.60
CA LEU A 128 16.13 -4.11 8.88
C LEU A 128 17.27 -4.51 9.82
N GLY A 129 17.38 -3.84 10.97
CA GLY A 129 18.35 -4.15 12.02
C GLY A 129 18.20 -5.57 12.54
N ARG A 130 16.97 -6.04 12.79
CA ARG A 130 16.70 -7.44 13.15
C ARG A 130 17.16 -8.42 12.08
N MET A 131 17.00 -8.10 10.80
CA MET A 131 17.46 -8.96 9.70
C MET A 131 18.99 -9.02 9.61
N LEU A 132 19.67 -7.93 9.94
CA LEU A 132 21.14 -7.82 9.93
C LEU A 132 21.79 -8.26 11.26
N GLY A 133 21.01 -8.46 12.33
CA GLY A 133 21.53 -8.70 13.67
C GLY A 133 22.13 -7.45 14.34
N ILE A 134 21.68 -6.26 13.96
CA ILE A 134 22.14 -4.96 14.47
C ILE A 134 20.98 -4.26 15.16
N THR A 135 21.07 -4.05 16.48
CA THR A 135 19.94 -3.59 17.30
C THR A 135 19.70 -2.08 17.26
N ASP A 136 20.73 -1.29 16.92
CA ASP A 136 20.70 0.18 16.90
C ASP A 136 20.88 0.73 15.47
N LEU A 137 20.40 -0.02 14.48
CA LEU A 137 20.52 0.34 13.08
C LEU A 137 19.70 1.59 12.76
N SER A 138 20.36 2.56 12.13
CA SER A 138 19.78 3.78 11.58
C SER A 138 19.99 3.80 10.07
N ILE A 139 18.97 4.26 9.35
CA ILE A 139 18.96 4.39 7.90
C ILE A 139 18.83 5.87 7.55
N ALA A 140 19.73 6.39 6.73
CA ALA A 140 19.72 7.76 6.25
C ALA A 140 19.92 7.82 4.73
N ASN A 141 19.53 8.94 4.14
CA ASN A 141 19.93 9.26 2.78
C ASN A 141 21.43 9.58 2.79
N PRO A 142 22.22 9.14 1.79
CA PRO A 142 23.60 9.57 1.66
C PRO A 142 23.68 11.10 1.46
N ASP A 143 24.78 11.71 1.92
CA ASP A 143 24.96 13.17 1.98
C ASP A 143 24.84 13.89 0.62
N ASP A 144 25.10 13.20 -0.50
CA ASP A 144 25.02 13.74 -1.87
C ASP A 144 23.71 13.35 -2.57
N MET A 145 22.58 13.66 -1.91
CA MET A 145 21.26 13.56 -2.54
C MET A 145 20.72 14.96 -2.83
N SER A 146 20.40 15.23 -4.10
CA SER A 146 19.65 16.43 -4.47
C SER A 146 18.35 16.51 -3.65
N PRO A 147 18.00 17.67 -3.05
CA PRO A 147 16.72 17.86 -2.36
C PRO A 147 15.49 17.66 -3.26
N THR A 148 15.70 17.67 -4.59
CA THR A 148 14.68 17.40 -5.62
C THR A 148 14.74 15.96 -6.14
N GLY A 149 15.66 15.15 -5.63
CA GLY A 149 15.99 13.81 -6.10
C GLY A 149 14.86 12.82 -5.83
N GLY A 150 14.50 12.07 -6.87
CA GLY A 150 13.57 10.97 -6.78
C GLY A 150 14.04 9.86 -5.82
N PRO A 151 13.38 8.69 -5.83
CA PRO A 151 13.74 7.60 -4.93
C PRO A 151 15.23 7.23 -5.01
N SER A 152 15.89 7.14 -3.85
CA SER A 152 17.30 6.75 -3.80
C SER A 152 17.47 5.26 -4.09
N ALA A 153 18.44 4.94 -4.93
CA ALA A 153 18.96 3.59 -5.09
C ALA A 153 20.12 3.32 -4.10
N GLU A 154 20.33 4.21 -3.14
CA GLU A 154 21.42 4.16 -2.16
C GLU A 154 20.94 4.56 -0.77
N ALA A 155 21.57 4.04 0.27
CA ALA A 155 21.30 4.38 1.66
C ALA A 155 22.60 4.43 2.46
N GLU A 156 22.62 5.24 3.50
CA GLU A 156 23.64 5.17 4.54
C GLU A 156 23.08 4.40 5.75
N LEU A 157 23.81 3.37 6.17
CA LEU A 157 23.48 2.55 7.32
C LEU A 157 24.48 2.82 8.44
N THR A 158 23.98 3.11 9.63
CA THR A 158 24.83 3.29 10.83
C THR A 158 24.34 2.38 11.94
N GLY A 159 25.24 1.63 12.56
CA GLY A 159 24.90 0.77 13.70
C GLY A 159 26.12 0.13 14.34
N THR A 160 25.90 -0.53 15.47
CA THR A 160 26.96 -1.24 16.21
C THR A 160 26.99 -2.70 15.78
N LEU A 161 28.11 -3.14 15.19
CA LEU A 161 28.27 -4.51 14.72
C LEU A 161 28.33 -5.49 15.91
N PRO A 162 27.87 -6.74 15.76
CA PRO A 162 28.00 -7.75 16.80
C PRO A 162 29.45 -7.93 17.26
N GLY A 163 29.70 -7.65 18.55
CA GLY A 163 31.02 -7.76 19.17
C GLY A 163 31.86 -6.47 19.17
N ASP A 164 31.38 -5.41 18.51
CA ASP A 164 32.02 -4.10 18.55
C ASP A 164 31.40 -3.21 19.65
N ASN A 165 32.17 -2.22 20.14
CA ASN A 165 31.71 -1.21 21.12
C ASN A 165 31.47 0.17 20.50
N THR A 166 31.73 0.31 19.20
CA THR A 166 31.65 1.57 18.46
C THR A 166 30.77 1.39 17.25
N LYS A 167 30.00 2.43 16.91
CA LYS A 167 29.20 2.43 15.70
C LYS A 167 30.09 2.42 14.46
N SER A 168 29.63 1.73 13.43
CA SER A 168 30.18 1.80 12.09
C SER A 168 29.11 2.32 11.14
N THR A 169 29.58 2.99 10.08
CA THR A 169 28.73 3.54 9.04
C THR A 169 29.18 2.98 7.69
N ALA A 170 28.22 2.62 6.85
CA ALA A 170 28.47 2.10 5.51
C ALA A 170 27.41 2.62 4.54
N THR A 171 27.84 2.99 3.34
CA THR A 171 26.92 3.32 2.24
C THR A 171 26.63 2.07 1.43
N VAL A 172 25.34 1.82 1.17
CA VAL A 172 24.85 0.63 0.47
C VAL A 172 24.10 1.02 -0.79
N THR A 173 24.24 0.20 -1.83
CA THR A 173 23.38 0.23 -3.01
C THR A 173 22.17 -0.67 -2.78
N LEU A 174 21.01 -0.26 -3.30
CA LEU A 174 19.73 -0.95 -3.25
C LEU A 174 19.36 -1.37 -4.67
N ARG A 175 19.46 -2.66 -4.98
CA ARG A 175 19.23 -3.17 -6.34
C ARG A 175 18.24 -4.33 -6.35
N LEU A 176 17.40 -4.36 -7.38
CA LEU A 176 16.59 -5.53 -7.72
C LEU A 176 17.24 -6.24 -8.91
N VAL A 177 17.48 -7.54 -8.78
CA VAL A 177 18.03 -8.42 -9.83
C VAL A 177 17.10 -9.62 -9.97
N GLY A 178 16.16 -9.51 -10.91
CA GLY A 178 15.06 -10.48 -11.02
C GLY A 178 14.20 -10.46 -9.74
N PRO A 179 13.94 -11.62 -9.10
CA PRO A 179 13.19 -11.67 -7.85
C PRO A 179 14.00 -11.25 -6.62
N GLU A 180 15.32 -11.14 -6.73
CA GLU A 180 16.19 -10.86 -5.58
C GLU A 180 16.42 -9.36 -5.39
N PHE A 181 16.22 -8.91 -4.16
CA PHE A 181 16.79 -7.68 -3.65
C PHE A 181 18.21 -7.93 -3.18
N ARG A 182 19.13 -7.05 -3.58
CA ARG A 182 20.55 -7.04 -3.22
C ARG A 182 20.90 -5.69 -2.64
N MET A 183 21.26 -5.70 -1.36
CA MET A 183 21.85 -4.59 -0.63
C MET A 183 23.35 -4.83 -0.52
N SER A 184 24.15 -3.94 -1.10
CA SER A 184 25.61 -4.15 -1.18
C SER A 184 26.36 -2.89 -0.80
N VAL A 185 27.25 -3.03 0.17
CA VAL A 185 28.17 -1.96 0.62
C VAL A 185 29.17 -1.63 -0.48
N TYR A 186 29.45 -0.34 -0.67
CA TYR A 186 30.47 0.17 -1.60
C TYR A 186 31.29 1.27 -0.93
N GLY A 187 32.37 1.71 -1.61
CA GLY A 187 33.23 2.79 -1.11
C GLY A 187 34.15 2.41 0.05
N THR A 188 34.22 1.13 0.43
CA THR A 188 35.12 0.62 1.47
C THR A 188 35.63 -0.79 1.13
N ASP A 189 36.86 -1.07 1.55
CA ASP A 189 37.48 -2.39 1.46
C ASP A 189 37.30 -3.22 2.74
N ASP A 190 36.61 -2.70 3.76
CA ASP A 190 36.32 -3.44 4.99
C ASP A 190 35.29 -4.55 4.74
N GLU A 191 35.78 -5.78 4.65
CA GLU A 191 34.99 -6.99 4.49
C GLU A 191 34.02 -7.25 5.65
N ARG A 192 34.28 -6.73 6.86
CA ARG A 192 33.34 -6.85 7.98
C ARG A 192 32.08 -6.04 7.69
N LEU A 193 32.23 -4.81 7.19
CA LEU A 193 31.09 -3.94 6.83
C LEU A 193 30.26 -4.56 5.71
N LYS A 194 30.92 -5.08 4.66
CA LYS A 194 30.23 -5.75 3.54
C LYS A 194 29.40 -6.94 4.00
N LYS A 195 29.89 -7.72 4.96
CA LYS A 195 29.16 -8.86 5.54
C LYS A 195 28.05 -8.44 6.50
N ALA A 196 28.29 -7.43 7.34
CA ALA A 196 27.34 -7.01 8.37
C ALA A 196 26.17 -6.18 7.80
N PHE A 197 26.42 -5.33 6.81
CA PHE A 197 25.42 -4.47 6.18
C PHE A 197 24.95 -4.98 4.81
N GLY A 198 25.47 -6.12 4.35
CA GLY A 198 25.00 -6.79 3.13
C GLY A 198 23.73 -7.60 3.39
N LEU A 199 22.76 -7.52 2.49
CA LEU A 199 21.54 -8.32 2.56
C LEU A 199 21.12 -8.80 1.17
N VAL A 200 20.75 -10.07 1.07
CA VAL A 200 20.07 -10.63 -0.10
C VAL A 200 18.74 -11.19 0.35
N LEU A 201 17.66 -10.77 -0.31
CA LEU A 201 16.30 -11.17 0.02
C LEU A 201 15.54 -11.52 -1.26
N ASP A 202 14.84 -12.65 -1.26
CA ASP A 202 13.88 -12.96 -2.33
C ASP A 202 12.59 -12.18 -2.08
N THR A 203 12.28 -11.25 -2.98
CA THR A 203 11.12 -10.34 -2.83
C THR A 203 9.78 -11.04 -3.00
N ARG A 204 9.75 -12.27 -3.51
CA ARG A 204 8.53 -13.10 -3.54
C ARG A 204 8.12 -13.60 -2.16
N GLN A 205 9.01 -13.52 -1.17
CA GLN A 205 8.71 -13.84 0.22
C GLN A 205 8.14 -12.64 1.00
N LEU A 206 8.14 -11.45 0.40
CA LEU A 206 7.45 -10.30 0.96
C LEU A 206 5.93 -10.49 0.77
N PRO A 207 5.08 -10.02 1.69
CA PRO A 207 3.62 -10.07 1.54
C PRO A 207 3.11 -8.99 0.56
N LEU A 208 3.64 -9.07 -0.66
CA LEU A 208 3.30 -8.29 -1.83
C LEU A 208 2.60 -9.21 -2.85
N PRO A 209 1.75 -8.66 -3.74
CA PRO A 209 1.01 -9.46 -4.73
C PRO A 209 1.87 -10.07 -5.85
N SER A 210 3.16 -9.75 -5.87
CA SER A 210 4.16 -10.33 -6.77
C SER A 210 5.56 -9.93 -6.29
N GLN A 211 6.61 -10.39 -6.98
CA GLN A 211 7.96 -9.86 -6.75
C GLN A 211 7.99 -8.33 -6.84
N ALA A 212 8.83 -7.70 -6.02
CA ALA A 212 8.93 -6.25 -5.98
C ALA A 212 9.42 -5.71 -7.33
N THR A 213 8.79 -4.63 -7.78
CA THR A 213 9.11 -3.95 -9.06
C THR A 213 9.97 -2.71 -8.83
N SER A 214 9.98 -2.18 -7.61
CA SER A 214 10.81 -1.05 -7.21
C SER A 214 11.25 -1.22 -5.76
N VAL A 215 12.45 -0.72 -5.46
CA VAL A 215 12.95 -0.49 -4.11
C VAL A 215 13.39 0.96 -3.99
N LYS A 216 13.07 1.60 -2.86
CA LYS A 216 13.31 3.03 -2.66
C LYS A 216 13.65 3.28 -1.20
N LEU A 217 14.56 4.21 -0.94
CA LEU A 217 14.70 4.80 0.39
C LEU A 217 13.72 5.97 0.55
N HIS A 218 12.91 5.94 1.61
CA HIS A 218 12.00 7.03 1.94
C HIS A 218 11.81 7.13 3.47
N GLY A 219 11.99 8.33 4.04
CA GLY A 219 11.70 8.58 5.46
C GLY A 219 12.47 7.69 6.44
N GLY A 220 13.73 7.34 6.13
CA GLY A 220 14.53 6.43 6.96
C GLY A 220 14.09 4.97 6.90
N SER A 221 13.33 4.58 5.88
CA SER A 221 12.87 3.21 5.65
C SER A 221 13.16 2.77 4.21
N ILE A 222 13.51 1.51 4.03
CA ILE A 222 13.62 0.88 2.71
C ILE A 222 12.24 0.34 2.34
N THR A 223 11.68 0.85 1.25
CA THR A 223 10.34 0.52 0.78
C THR A 223 10.39 -0.31 -0.49
N PHE A 224 9.72 -1.45 -0.48
CA PHE A 224 9.51 -2.32 -1.62
C PHE A 224 8.11 -2.09 -2.18
N GLU A 225 7.99 -1.95 -3.50
CA GLU A 225 6.71 -1.66 -4.15
C GLU A 225 6.40 -2.62 -5.30
N VAL A 226 5.12 -2.96 -5.43
CA VAL A 226 4.53 -3.55 -6.62
C VAL A 226 3.50 -2.58 -7.18
N GLN A 227 3.66 -2.22 -8.46
CA GLN A 227 2.70 -1.39 -9.16
C GLN A 227 1.99 -2.18 -10.27
N ARG A 228 0.67 -2.09 -10.32
CA ARG A 228 -0.17 -2.56 -11.44
C ARG A 228 -0.97 -1.38 -11.99
N ARG A 229 -1.34 -1.46 -13.26
CA ARG A 229 -2.13 -0.44 -13.95
C ARG A 229 -3.42 -1.04 -14.50
N ASN A 230 -4.44 -0.21 -14.63
CA ASN A 230 -5.72 -0.54 -15.25
C ASN A 230 -6.35 -1.82 -14.65
N ILE A 231 -6.49 -1.85 -13.33
CA ILE A 231 -7.09 -2.98 -12.63
C ILE A 231 -8.57 -2.74 -12.37
N THR A 232 -9.32 -3.81 -12.13
CA THR A 232 -10.64 -3.73 -11.49
C THR A 232 -10.47 -3.98 -10.01
N LEU A 233 -10.92 -3.03 -9.19
CA LEU A 233 -10.74 -3.07 -7.75
C LEU A 233 -11.50 -4.25 -7.13
N LYS A 234 -10.80 -5.05 -6.33
CA LYS A 234 -11.37 -6.06 -5.44
C LYS A 234 -11.18 -5.65 -3.99
N THR A 235 -12.03 -6.14 -3.10
CA THR A 235 -11.90 -5.89 -1.66
C THR A 235 -10.53 -6.32 -1.09
N ALA A 236 -9.96 -7.43 -1.57
CA ALA A 236 -8.62 -7.89 -1.16
C ALA A 236 -7.49 -6.89 -1.47
N GLN A 237 -7.68 -6.05 -2.50
CA GLN A 237 -6.73 -5.02 -2.87
C GLN A 237 -6.84 -3.78 -1.97
N LEU A 238 -7.90 -3.63 -1.17
CA LEU A 238 -7.99 -2.54 -0.18
C LEU A 238 -7.17 -2.82 1.07
N SER A 239 -6.95 -4.10 1.41
CA SER A 239 -6.03 -4.45 2.47
C SER A 239 -4.65 -3.84 2.19
N PRO A 240 -3.84 -3.50 3.20
CA PRO A 240 -2.43 -3.14 3.09
C PRO A 240 -1.48 -4.36 3.03
N LEU A 241 -1.93 -5.58 3.31
CA LEU A 241 -1.12 -6.81 3.18
C LEU A 241 -1.74 -7.88 2.27
N GLU A 242 -0.87 -8.73 1.72
CA GLU A 242 -1.26 -10.02 1.16
C GLU A 242 -1.28 -11.07 2.29
N ILE A 243 -2.44 -11.68 2.57
CA ILE A 243 -2.46 -12.94 3.33
C ILE A 243 -2.27 -14.06 2.32
N ASP A 244 -1.04 -14.57 2.30
CA ASP A 244 -0.58 -15.85 1.77
C ASP A 244 -1.47 -16.47 0.67
N GLY A 245 -1.20 -16.12 -0.59
CA GLY A 245 -1.54 -16.91 -1.77
C GLY A 245 -3.01 -17.20 -2.06
N SER A 246 -3.97 -16.68 -1.30
CA SER A 246 -5.36 -17.14 -1.41
C SER A 246 -6.04 -16.85 -2.75
N GLU A 247 -5.69 -15.75 -3.44
CA GLU A 247 -6.29 -15.47 -4.76
C GLU A 247 -5.59 -16.21 -5.90
N GLU A 248 -4.26 -16.17 -5.99
CA GLU A 248 -3.51 -16.78 -7.10
C GLU A 248 -3.59 -18.31 -7.02
N LYS A 249 -3.49 -18.87 -5.81
CA LYS A 249 -3.68 -20.30 -5.55
C LYS A 249 -5.13 -20.73 -5.74
N ALA A 250 -6.13 -19.91 -5.39
CA ALA A 250 -7.52 -20.25 -5.69
C ALA A 250 -7.85 -20.17 -7.19
N VAL A 251 -7.21 -19.26 -7.93
CA VAL A 251 -7.34 -19.18 -9.39
C VAL A 251 -6.65 -20.37 -10.06
N GLU A 252 -5.45 -20.75 -9.61
CA GLU A 252 -4.76 -21.97 -10.06
C GLU A 252 -5.56 -23.23 -9.72
N ASP A 253 -6.04 -23.36 -8.47
CA ASP A 253 -6.86 -24.48 -8.01
C ASP A 253 -8.19 -24.57 -8.78
N ALA A 254 -8.81 -23.42 -9.10
CA ALA A 254 -10.03 -23.37 -9.91
C ALA A 254 -9.77 -23.75 -11.37
N ALA A 255 -8.66 -23.29 -11.96
CA ALA A 255 -8.26 -23.64 -13.32
C ALA A 255 -7.92 -25.14 -13.44
N GLN A 256 -7.19 -25.68 -12.45
CA GLN A 256 -6.87 -27.09 -12.35
C GLN A 256 -8.14 -27.93 -12.20
N LYS A 257 -9.05 -27.54 -11.29
CA LYS A 257 -10.33 -28.22 -11.10
C LYS A 257 -11.22 -28.17 -12.34
N ALA A 258 -11.20 -27.06 -13.10
CA ALA A 258 -11.92 -26.95 -14.36
C ALA A 258 -11.36 -27.91 -15.44
N GLN A 259 -10.03 -28.04 -15.52
CA GLN A 259 -9.37 -28.99 -16.41
C GLN A 259 -9.64 -30.45 -16.01
N ASP A 260 -9.56 -30.77 -14.71
CA ASP A 260 -9.87 -32.10 -14.18
C ASP A 260 -11.33 -32.48 -14.46
N THR A 261 -12.24 -31.51 -14.28
CA THR A 261 -13.66 -31.70 -14.62
C THR A 261 -13.84 -31.94 -16.11
N ALA A 262 -13.20 -31.14 -16.98
CA ALA A 262 -13.27 -31.32 -18.43
C ALA A 262 -12.74 -32.69 -18.89
N ASN A 263 -11.67 -33.19 -18.26
CA ASN A 263 -11.12 -34.51 -18.53
C ASN A 263 -12.06 -35.65 -18.07
N GLN A 264 -12.81 -35.45 -16.97
CA GLN A 264 -13.78 -36.43 -16.47
C GLN A 264 -15.09 -36.46 -17.28
N VAL A 265 -15.61 -35.29 -17.69
CA VAL A 265 -16.92 -35.22 -18.37
C VAL A 265 -16.85 -35.54 -19.85
N GLY A 266 -15.66 -35.45 -20.47
CA GLY A 266 -15.48 -35.67 -21.90
C GLY A 266 -16.24 -34.67 -22.79
N SER A 267 -16.23 -34.88 -24.10
CA SER A 267 -16.97 -34.02 -25.03
C SER A 267 -18.48 -34.23 -24.89
N ALA A 268 -19.25 -33.15 -24.98
CA ALA A 268 -20.70 -33.19 -24.95
C ALA A 268 -21.22 -34.19 -26.02
N PRO A 269 -22.20 -35.05 -25.69
CA PRO A 269 -22.80 -35.95 -26.66
C PRO A 269 -23.37 -35.17 -27.84
N THR A 270 -22.97 -35.51 -29.07
CA THR A 270 -23.50 -34.91 -30.30
C THR A 270 -24.93 -35.37 -30.61
N THR A 271 -25.44 -36.34 -29.86
CA THR A 271 -26.80 -36.85 -29.98
C THR A 271 -27.66 -36.28 -28.85
N PRO A 272 -28.77 -35.59 -29.16
CA PRO A 272 -29.67 -35.08 -28.13
C PRO A 272 -30.24 -36.26 -27.30
N PRO A 273 -30.39 -36.07 -25.98
CA PRO A 273 -30.75 -37.17 -25.09
C PRO A 273 -32.13 -37.72 -25.43
N SER A 274 -32.31 -39.04 -25.25
CA SER A 274 -33.47 -39.82 -25.73
C SER A 274 -34.83 -39.30 -25.25
N TRP A 275 -34.87 -38.58 -24.12
CA TRP A 275 -36.08 -37.95 -23.60
C TRP A 275 -36.54 -36.68 -24.36
N ARG A 276 -35.75 -36.18 -25.33
CA ARG A 276 -36.13 -35.08 -26.24
C ARG A 276 -36.55 -35.55 -27.65
N GLN A 277 -36.61 -36.86 -27.91
CA GLN A 277 -36.95 -37.41 -29.23
C GLN A 277 -38.41 -37.86 -29.39
N ASN A 278 -39.31 -37.49 -28.46
CA ASN A 278 -40.75 -37.68 -28.59
C ASN A 278 -41.51 -36.36 -28.54
#